data_AF-A0A512M5I8-F1
#
_entry.id   AF-A0A512M5I8-F1
#
_cell.length_a   1.000
_cell.length_b   1.000
_cell.length_c   1.000
_cell.angle_alpha   90.00
_cell.angle_beta   90.00
_cell.angle_gamma   90.00
#
_symmetry.space_group_name_H-M   'P 1'
#
loop_
_entity.id
_entity.type
_entity.pdbx_description
1 polymer ?
#
loop_
_entity_poly.entity_id
_entity_poly.type
_entity_poly.pdbx_seq_one_letter_code
_entity_poly.pdbx_strand_id
1 'polypeptide(L)'
;MSFLKTLLKAFILALALMLVVGSMILMMVASEGTGRWIGGFALLVGIGPWLWCIGAERKSKVQVRMSQGFLAFGVAALLVMAPLAPDGHTSESARLHSRYSNGGWHYPRIHPGSAVPEIDQINLGFYAALMTDPYFNRAQFRELSAMTNAIYAEMKQNPEFEVCGSALSSIYNEMAGLSFRNGHYYHYIPANLDRTKPSRTLVFLHGSGGNFKAYVWLLSKIADRIGCTIIAPSFGLGNWEKAGAYEAITAAIQDAGRHAAIDPDQIHLMGLSNGGKGVCLAESLPGQRFRSLIFLSGVFHHRIEPEELAKRLGARPALVLSGGSDDRVPWTSVDDYAVRMEGAGMQVTKHRFEGEDHFLFFHRADEVLEKVTQWMQSQR
;
A
#
# COMPACT_ATOMS: atom_id res chain seq x y z
N MET A 1 -37.07 26.42 -4.65
CA MET A 1 -35.99 26.61 -5.66
C MET A 1 -34.79 27.42 -5.16
N SER A 2 -34.96 28.50 -4.38
CA SER A 2 -33.83 29.31 -3.85
C SER A 2 -32.93 28.53 -2.87
N PHE A 3 -33.53 27.83 -1.91
CA PHE A 3 -32.80 27.04 -0.90
C PHE A 3 -31.87 25.98 -1.51
N LEU A 4 -32.36 25.21 -2.49
CA LEU A 4 -31.59 24.17 -3.16
C LEU A 4 -30.35 24.72 -3.91
N LYS A 5 -30.48 25.91 -4.52
CA LYS A 5 -29.35 26.58 -5.18
C LYS A 5 -28.29 27.02 -4.17
N THR A 6 -28.71 27.56 -3.02
CA THR A 6 -27.81 27.94 -1.94
C THR A 6 -27.08 26.73 -1.37
N LEU A 7 -27.80 25.63 -1.15
CA LEU A 7 -27.22 24.38 -0.64
C LEU A 7 -26.19 23.80 -1.63
N LEU A 8 -26.52 23.76 -2.92
CA LEU A 8 -25.60 23.31 -3.96
C LEU A 8 -24.35 24.21 -4.04
N LYS A 9 -24.52 25.52 -3.97
CA LYS A 9 -23.40 26.47 -3.94
C LYS A 9 -22.48 26.22 -2.73
N ALA A 10 -23.06 26.07 -1.53
CA ALA A 10 -22.30 25.79 -0.32
C ALA A 10 -21.53 24.46 -0.43
N PHE A 11 -22.16 23.42 -0.98
CA PHE A 11 -21.53 22.13 -1.22
C PHE A 11 -20.34 22.23 -2.20
N ILE A 12 -20.51 22.93 -3.33
CA ILE A 12 -19.42 23.16 -4.29
C ILE A 12 -18.25 23.93 -3.64
N LEU A 13 -18.54 24.95 -2.85
CA LEU A 13 -17.51 25.73 -2.17
C LEU A 13 -16.77 24.93 -1.09
N ALA A 14 -17.47 24.02 -0.39
CA ALA A 14 -16.86 23.10 0.56
C ALA A 14 -15.91 22.12 -0.15
N LEU A 15 -16.33 21.52 -1.27
CA LEU A 15 -15.45 20.67 -2.09
C LEU A 15 -14.24 21.44 -2.63
N ALA A 16 -14.46 22.67 -3.10
CA ALA A 16 -13.41 23.54 -3.59
C ALA A 16 -12.40 23.89 -2.48
N LEU A 17 -12.86 24.15 -1.25
CA LEU A 17 -11.99 24.38 -0.11
C LEU A 17 -11.14 23.16 0.25
N MET A 18 -11.73 21.96 0.26
CA MET A 18 -10.98 20.72 0.48
C MET A 18 -9.90 20.52 -0.60
N LEU A 19 -10.25 20.81 -1.86
CA LEU A 19 -9.29 20.73 -2.96
C LEU A 19 -8.16 21.76 -2.81
N VAL A 20 -8.45 23.01 -2.41
CA VAL A 20 -7.42 24.03 -2.14
C VAL A 20 -6.48 23.59 -1.04
N VAL A 21 -7.01 23.17 0.11
CA VAL A 21 -6.19 22.74 1.26
C VAL A 21 -5.35 21.53 0.91
N GLY A 22 -5.95 20.49 0.31
CA GLY A 22 -5.23 19.29 -0.11
C GLY A 22 -4.14 19.59 -1.14
N SER A 23 -4.40 20.49 -2.09
CA SER A 23 -3.42 20.92 -3.10
C SER A 23 -2.23 21.66 -2.50
N MET A 24 -2.48 22.57 -1.54
CA MET A 24 -1.42 23.28 -0.84
C MET A 24 -0.54 22.34 -0.01
N ILE A 25 -1.16 21.38 0.68
CA ILE A 25 -0.43 20.36 1.45
C ILE A 25 0.40 19.50 0.49
N LEU A 26 -0.18 19.01 -0.61
CA LEU A 26 0.53 18.22 -1.61
C LEU A 26 1.75 18.99 -2.14
N MET A 27 1.62 20.27 -2.49
CA MET A 27 2.75 21.09 -2.94
C MET A 27 3.85 21.22 -1.88
N MET A 28 3.48 21.28 -0.60
CA MET A 28 4.41 21.41 0.53
C MET A 28 5.16 20.11 0.81
N VAL A 29 4.50 18.96 0.70
CA VAL A 29 5.07 17.64 1.09
C VAL A 29 5.54 16.79 -0.08
N ALA A 30 5.24 17.19 -1.32
CA ALA A 30 5.69 16.49 -2.51
C ALA A 30 7.21 16.51 -2.60
N SER A 31 7.77 15.34 -2.88
CA SER A 31 9.17 15.12 -3.19
C SER A 31 9.42 15.35 -4.68
N GLU A 32 8.51 14.91 -5.54
CA GLU A 32 8.65 14.98 -7.00
C GLU A 32 8.14 16.31 -7.57
N GLY A 33 8.74 16.74 -8.69
CA GLY A 33 8.26 17.91 -9.43
C GLY A 33 6.81 17.71 -9.92
N THR A 34 6.49 16.50 -10.40
CA THR A 34 5.17 16.15 -10.91
C THR A 34 4.06 16.31 -9.87
N GLY A 35 4.25 15.88 -8.61
CA GLY A 35 3.25 16.10 -7.57
C GLY A 35 3.04 17.58 -7.24
N ARG A 36 4.12 18.38 -7.24
CA ARG A 36 4.01 19.85 -7.08
C ARG A 36 3.21 20.49 -8.22
N TRP A 37 3.44 20.08 -9.47
CA TRP A 37 2.67 20.56 -10.62
C TRP A 37 1.19 20.17 -10.53
N ILE A 38 0.90 18.90 -10.23
CA ILE A 38 -0.48 18.43 -10.05
C ILE A 38 -1.17 19.20 -8.92
N GLY A 39 -0.49 19.41 -7.79
CA GLY A 39 -1.00 20.24 -6.69
C GLY A 39 -1.27 21.68 -7.15
N GLY A 40 -0.35 22.30 -7.88
CA GLY A 40 -0.54 23.65 -8.43
C GLY A 40 -1.74 23.76 -9.37
N PHE A 41 -1.94 22.80 -10.27
CA PHE A 41 -3.09 22.80 -11.18
C PHE A 41 -4.40 22.51 -10.46
N ALA A 42 -4.41 21.57 -9.51
CA ALA A 42 -5.56 21.30 -8.66
C ALA A 42 -5.94 22.50 -7.78
N LEU A 43 -4.96 23.28 -7.32
CA LEU A 43 -5.18 24.53 -6.59
C LEU A 43 -5.94 25.55 -7.44
N LEU A 44 -5.60 25.69 -8.73
CA LEU A 44 -6.32 26.58 -9.65
C LEU A 44 -7.78 26.13 -9.83
N VAL A 45 -8.01 24.81 -9.96
CA VAL A 45 -9.36 24.24 -10.02
C VAL A 45 -10.14 24.53 -8.73
N GLY A 46 -9.50 24.42 -7.57
CA GLY A 46 -10.13 24.72 -6.26
C GLY A 46 -10.42 26.21 -6.03
N ILE A 47 -9.55 27.13 -6.48
CA ILE A 47 -9.76 28.58 -6.33
C ILE A 47 -10.86 29.09 -7.27
N GLY A 48 -11.03 28.47 -8.44
CA GLY A 48 -11.99 28.87 -9.46
C GLY A 48 -13.42 29.12 -8.92
N PRO A 49 -14.08 28.15 -8.28
CA PRO A 49 -15.44 28.30 -7.75
C PRO A 49 -15.59 29.45 -6.74
N TRP A 50 -14.56 29.68 -5.91
CA TRP A 50 -14.53 30.79 -4.96
C TRP A 50 -14.47 32.14 -5.68
N LEU A 51 -13.57 32.30 -6.66
CA LEU A 51 -13.49 33.52 -7.47
C LEU A 51 -14.78 33.79 -8.24
N TRP A 52 -15.44 32.74 -8.72
CA TRP A 52 -16.74 32.88 -9.39
C TRP A 52 -17.81 33.39 -8.43
N CYS A 53 -17.91 32.81 -7.24
CA CYS A 53 -18.91 33.21 -6.24
C CYS A 53 -18.71 34.66 -5.77
N ILE A 54 -17.46 35.03 -5.44
CA ILE A 54 -17.11 36.40 -5.05
C ILE A 54 -17.39 37.37 -6.21
N GLY A 55 -17.01 37.00 -7.43
CA GLY A 55 -17.23 37.80 -8.63
C GLY A 55 -18.72 38.02 -8.93
N ALA A 56 -19.55 36.99 -8.76
CA ALA A 56 -20.99 37.08 -8.95
C ALA A 56 -21.65 38.01 -7.91
N GLU A 57 -21.27 37.89 -6.64
CA GLU A 57 -21.79 38.75 -5.56
C GLU A 57 -21.37 40.21 -5.73
N ARG A 58 -20.11 40.44 -6.14
CA ARG A 58 -19.57 41.79 -6.40
C ARG A 58 -19.92 42.34 -7.78
N LYS A 59 -20.65 41.58 -8.62
CA LYS A 59 -20.91 41.90 -10.03
C LYS A 59 -19.62 42.19 -10.84
N SER A 60 -18.50 41.59 -10.46
CA SER A 60 -17.20 41.78 -11.10
C SER A 60 -16.99 40.82 -12.28
N LYS A 61 -17.03 41.36 -13.50
CA LYS A 61 -16.74 40.58 -14.73
C LYS A 61 -15.31 40.06 -14.77
N VAL A 62 -14.36 40.78 -14.15
CA VAL A 62 -12.94 40.39 -14.10
C VAL A 62 -12.76 39.12 -13.28
N GLN A 63 -13.33 39.07 -12.06
CA GLN A 63 -13.22 37.89 -11.19
C GLN A 63 -13.89 36.65 -11.79
N VAL A 64 -15.04 36.84 -12.47
CA VAL A 64 -15.71 35.75 -13.20
C VAL A 64 -14.83 35.22 -14.33
N ARG A 65 -14.20 36.10 -15.12
CA ARG A 65 -13.27 35.67 -16.20
C ARG A 65 -12.02 34.98 -15.65
N MET A 66 -11.45 35.49 -14.56
CA MET A 66 -10.31 34.84 -13.88
C MET A 66 -10.65 33.44 -13.41
N SER A 67 -11.83 33.26 -12.80
CA SER A 67 -12.33 31.94 -12.40
C SER A 67 -12.40 30.97 -13.58
N GLN A 68 -12.99 31.40 -14.70
CA GLN A 68 -13.07 30.59 -15.92
C GLN A 68 -11.68 30.23 -16.45
N GLY A 69 -10.74 31.18 -16.44
CA GLY A 69 -9.36 30.95 -16.84
C GLY A 69 -8.65 29.93 -15.94
N PHE A 70 -8.81 30.05 -14.62
CA PHE A 70 -8.21 29.11 -13.65
C PHE A 70 -8.77 27.70 -13.79
N LEU A 71 -10.10 27.57 -13.93
CA LEU A 71 -10.75 26.28 -14.16
C LEU A 71 -10.29 25.67 -15.48
N ALA A 72 -10.34 26.42 -16.59
CA ALA A 72 -9.99 25.93 -17.91
C ALA A 72 -8.51 25.49 -17.96
N PHE A 73 -7.60 26.33 -17.48
CA PHE A 73 -6.17 26.02 -17.47
C PHE A 73 -5.84 24.86 -16.52
N GLY A 74 -6.37 24.89 -15.29
CA GLY A 74 -6.13 23.83 -14.31
C GLY A 74 -6.62 22.46 -14.79
N VAL A 75 -7.85 22.39 -15.34
CA VAL A 75 -8.39 21.14 -15.91
C VAL A 75 -7.59 20.71 -17.14
N ALA A 76 -7.30 21.61 -18.08
CA ALA A 76 -6.51 21.28 -19.27
C ALA A 76 -5.11 20.74 -18.91
N ALA A 77 -4.44 21.39 -17.96
CA ALA A 77 -3.13 20.95 -17.49
C ALA A 77 -3.19 19.57 -16.82
N LEU A 78 -4.18 19.31 -15.97
CA LEU A 78 -4.38 17.98 -15.37
C LEU A 78 -4.67 16.90 -16.42
N LEU A 79 -5.46 17.21 -17.46
CA LEU A 79 -5.73 16.29 -18.56
C LEU A 79 -4.47 15.99 -19.38
N VAL A 80 -3.56 16.96 -19.54
CA VAL A 80 -2.26 16.76 -20.19
C VAL A 80 -1.30 15.94 -19.33
N MET A 81 -1.39 16.05 -18.00
CA MET A 81 -0.56 15.27 -17.07
C MET A 81 -0.98 13.80 -16.98
N ALA A 82 -2.27 13.50 -17.14
CA ALA A 82 -2.79 12.13 -17.05
C ALA A 82 -2.06 11.11 -17.98
N PRO A 83 -1.81 11.39 -19.27
CA PRO A 83 -1.04 10.50 -20.15
C PRO A 83 0.47 10.51 -19.90
N LEU A 84 0.99 11.28 -18.94
CA LEU A 84 2.39 11.21 -18.50
C LEU A 84 2.57 10.30 -17.29
N ALA A 85 1.49 10.00 -16.56
CA ALA A 85 1.52 9.03 -15.48
C ALA A 85 1.87 7.64 -16.02
N PRO A 86 2.52 6.76 -15.23
CA PRO A 86 2.79 5.39 -15.64
C PRO A 86 1.50 4.72 -16.13
N ASP A 87 1.58 3.94 -17.21
CA ASP A 87 0.42 3.22 -17.71
C ASP A 87 0.17 1.91 -16.96
N GLY A 88 1.09 1.52 -16.07
CA GLY A 88 1.10 0.32 -15.23
C GLY A 88 1.64 -0.92 -15.94
N HIS A 89 1.86 -0.84 -17.25
CA HIS A 89 2.23 -1.99 -18.06
C HIS A 89 3.75 -2.21 -18.00
N THR A 90 4.15 -3.45 -17.79
CA THR A 90 5.56 -3.88 -17.82
C THR A 90 5.72 -4.92 -18.92
N SER A 91 6.92 -5.04 -19.49
CA SER A 91 7.18 -6.11 -20.47
C SER A 91 6.99 -7.48 -19.81
N GLU A 92 6.58 -8.50 -20.56
CA GLU A 92 6.44 -9.87 -20.00
C GLU A 92 7.78 -10.42 -19.45
N SER A 93 8.93 -9.95 -19.96
CA SER A 93 10.26 -10.30 -19.47
C SER A 93 10.71 -9.48 -18.25
N ALA A 94 9.97 -8.44 -17.85
CA ALA A 94 10.33 -7.63 -16.70
C ALA A 94 10.32 -8.48 -15.42
N ARG A 95 11.08 -8.05 -14.41
CA ARG A 95 11.06 -8.71 -13.10
C ARG A 95 9.85 -8.30 -12.29
N LEU A 96 9.50 -7.02 -12.30
CA LEU A 96 8.30 -6.53 -11.64
C LEU A 96 7.12 -6.45 -12.62
N HIS A 97 5.97 -6.93 -12.17
CA HIS A 97 4.70 -6.76 -12.86
C HIS A 97 3.63 -6.19 -11.92
N SER A 98 2.85 -5.23 -12.40
CA SER A 98 1.52 -4.92 -11.87
C SER A 98 0.51 -5.75 -12.65
N ARG A 99 -0.30 -6.56 -11.96
CA ARG A 99 -1.24 -7.51 -12.57
C ARG A 99 -2.59 -7.46 -11.88
N TYR A 100 -3.59 -8.06 -12.53
CA TYR A 100 -4.93 -8.23 -12.00
C TYR A 100 -5.33 -9.70 -12.09
N SER A 101 -5.86 -10.25 -11.01
CA SER A 101 -6.07 -11.70 -10.87
C SER A 101 -7.08 -12.32 -11.85
N ASN A 102 -7.91 -11.49 -12.48
CA ASN A 102 -8.82 -11.90 -13.56
C ASN A 102 -8.12 -11.99 -14.94
N GLY A 103 -6.81 -11.73 -15.02
CA GLY A 103 -6.02 -11.71 -16.24
C GLY A 103 -6.24 -10.49 -17.15
N GLY A 104 -7.13 -9.57 -16.79
CA GLY A 104 -7.42 -8.36 -17.56
C GLY A 104 -6.50 -7.20 -17.21
N TRP A 105 -6.40 -6.21 -18.10
CA TRP A 105 -5.72 -4.96 -17.80
C TRP A 105 -6.70 -3.89 -17.30
N HIS A 106 -6.51 -3.43 -16.05
CA HIS A 106 -7.46 -2.55 -15.37
C HIS A 106 -6.82 -1.33 -14.69
N TYR A 107 -5.64 -0.91 -15.14
CA TYR A 107 -4.93 0.20 -14.50
C TYR A 107 -5.63 1.55 -14.73
N PRO A 108 -6.10 2.23 -13.67
CA PRO A 108 -6.91 3.42 -13.82
C PRO A 108 -6.03 4.66 -13.98
N ARG A 109 -5.39 4.83 -15.14
CA ARG A 109 -4.42 5.92 -15.38
C ARG A 109 -4.96 7.32 -15.06
N ILE A 110 -6.26 7.56 -15.32
CA ILE A 110 -6.96 8.81 -15.00
C ILE A 110 -7.64 8.70 -13.62
N HIS A 111 -6.84 8.40 -12.61
CA HIS A 111 -7.28 8.34 -11.21
C HIS A 111 -6.23 9.01 -10.35
N PRO A 112 -6.59 9.79 -9.31
CA PRO A 112 -5.61 10.51 -8.47
C PRO A 112 -4.52 9.58 -7.93
N GLY A 113 -4.92 8.39 -7.45
CA GLY A 113 -4.01 7.35 -6.97
C GLY A 113 -3.04 6.76 -7.99
N SER A 114 -3.23 7.04 -9.28
CA SER A 114 -2.37 6.61 -10.38
C SER A 114 -1.63 7.78 -11.04
N ALA A 115 -2.21 8.98 -11.03
CA ALA A 115 -1.67 10.17 -11.67
C ALA A 115 -0.65 10.92 -10.80
N VAL A 116 -0.88 10.97 -9.48
CA VAL A 116 0.07 11.57 -8.54
C VAL A 116 1.20 10.56 -8.28
N PRO A 117 2.48 10.96 -8.24
CA PRO A 117 3.56 10.03 -7.87
C PRO A 117 3.29 9.38 -6.50
N GLU A 118 3.46 8.06 -6.41
CA GLU A 118 3.14 7.28 -5.20
C GLU A 118 3.83 7.84 -3.94
N ILE A 119 5.09 8.29 -4.07
CA ILE A 119 5.84 8.90 -2.96
C ILE A 119 5.19 10.18 -2.43
N ASP A 120 4.64 11.03 -3.31
CA ASP A 120 3.99 12.28 -2.90
C ASP A 120 2.66 11.99 -2.21
N GLN A 121 1.96 10.94 -2.64
CA GLN A 121 0.74 10.46 -1.98
C GLN A 121 1.04 9.89 -0.59
N ILE A 122 2.14 9.17 -0.43
CA ILE A 122 2.58 8.64 0.86
C ILE A 122 2.94 9.78 1.81
N ASN A 123 3.71 10.78 1.38
CA ASN A 123 4.04 11.94 2.21
C ASN A 123 2.78 12.76 2.58
N LEU A 124 1.82 12.86 1.66
CA LEU A 124 0.50 13.43 1.97
C LEU A 124 -0.24 12.60 3.03
N GLY A 125 -0.18 11.27 2.94
CA GLY A 125 -0.72 10.35 3.93
C GLY A 125 -0.06 10.48 5.30
N PHE A 126 1.27 10.61 5.36
CA PHE A 126 1.99 10.87 6.61
C PHE A 126 1.63 12.22 7.21
N TYR A 127 1.48 13.26 6.38
CA TYR A 127 1.01 14.56 6.86
C TYR A 127 -0.41 14.47 7.43
N ALA A 128 -1.31 13.73 6.76
CA ALA A 128 -2.66 13.49 7.29
C ALA A 128 -2.61 12.73 8.63
N ALA A 129 -1.79 11.68 8.73
CA ALA A 129 -1.58 10.94 9.96
C ALA A 129 -1.07 11.84 11.09
N LEU A 130 -0.15 12.77 10.81
CA LEU A 130 0.35 13.73 11.82
C LEU A 130 -0.77 14.60 12.41
N MET A 131 -1.84 14.83 11.64
CA MET A 131 -2.98 15.64 12.06
C MET A 131 -4.07 14.82 12.76
N THR A 132 -4.15 13.51 12.53
CA THR A 132 -5.29 12.68 12.95
C THR A 132 -4.93 11.53 13.87
N ASP A 133 -3.69 11.06 13.85
CA ASP A 133 -3.22 9.90 14.60
C ASP A 133 -2.46 10.37 15.85
N PRO A 134 -3.00 10.12 17.07
CA PRO A 134 -2.37 10.58 18.31
C PRO A 134 -1.02 9.91 18.60
N TYR A 135 -0.72 8.79 17.95
CA TYR A 135 0.56 8.08 18.09
C TYR A 135 1.60 8.55 17.06
N PHE A 136 1.21 9.34 16.05
CA PHE A 136 2.15 9.78 15.00
C PHE A 136 2.66 11.19 15.26
N ASN A 137 3.91 11.31 15.69
CA ASN A 137 4.51 12.59 16.06
C ASN A 137 5.38 13.21 14.94
N ARG A 138 5.82 14.46 15.15
CA ARG A 138 6.62 15.20 14.16
C ARG A 138 8.01 14.58 13.88
N ALA A 139 8.61 13.91 14.86
CA ALA A 139 9.89 13.24 14.67
C ALA A 139 9.70 12.02 13.75
N GLN A 140 8.73 11.16 14.07
CA GLN A 140 8.33 10.02 13.22
C GLN A 140 7.96 10.47 11.80
N PHE A 141 7.19 11.55 11.64
CA PHE A 141 6.87 12.12 10.33
C PHE A 141 8.14 12.45 9.51
N ARG A 142 9.10 13.17 10.12
CA ARG A 142 10.32 13.58 9.42
C ARG A 142 11.19 12.39 9.07
N GLU A 143 11.36 11.47 10.01
CA GLU A 143 12.18 10.29 9.85
C GLU A 143 11.61 9.39 8.77
N LEU A 144 10.34 8.99 8.91
CA LEU A 144 9.64 8.11 7.98
C LEU A 144 9.57 8.71 6.57
N SER A 145 9.29 10.01 6.44
CA SER A 145 9.32 10.70 5.15
C SER A 145 10.73 10.64 4.53
N ALA A 146 11.79 10.89 5.31
CA ALA A 146 13.15 10.85 4.81
C ALA A 146 13.57 9.45 4.32
N MET A 147 13.29 8.40 5.10
CA MET A 147 13.63 7.03 4.71
C MET A 147 12.80 6.55 3.53
N THR A 148 11.50 6.83 3.53
CA THR A 148 10.63 6.46 2.41
C THR A 148 11.11 7.18 1.14
N ASN A 149 11.43 8.47 1.21
CA ASN A 149 12.00 9.20 0.07
C ASN A 149 13.32 8.60 -0.41
N ALA A 150 14.22 8.17 0.49
CA ALA A 150 15.47 7.52 0.12
C ALA A 150 15.23 6.19 -0.62
N ILE A 151 14.29 5.37 -0.14
CA ILE A 151 13.90 4.11 -0.80
C ILE A 151 13.33 4.37 -2.19
N TYR A 152 12.45 5.38 -2.34
CA TYR A 152 11.90 5.72 -3.65
C TYR A 152 12.95 6.30 -4.61
N ALA A 153 13.93 7.05 -4.09
CA ALA A 153 15.04 7.56 -4.89
C ALA A 153 15.95 6.44 -5.41
N GLU A 154 16.19 5.39 -4.61
CA GLU A 154 16.89 4.17 -5.04
C GLU A 154 16.04 3.40 -6.07
N MET A 155 14.78 3.11 -5.71
CA MET A 155 13.84 2.33 -6.52
C MET A 155 13.57 2.95 -7.91
N LYS A 156 13.50 4.27 -8.00
CA LYS A 156 13.26 4.99 -9.27
C LYS A 156 14.38 4.78 -10.29
N GLN A 157 15.57 4.38 -9.88
CA GLN A 157 16.65 4.03 -10.80
C GLN A 157 16.36 2.73 -11.57
N ASN A 158 15.37 1.94 -11.15
CA ASN A 158 14.91 0.75 -11.84
C ASN A 158 13.70 1.09 -12.75
N PRO A 159 13.85 1.01 -14.09
CA PRO A 159 12.79 1.37 -15.03
C PRO A 159 11.49 0.56 -14.84
N GLU A 160 11.59 -0.70 -14.39
CA GLU A 160 10.43 -1.56 -14.18
C GLU A 160 9.54 -1.06 -13.03
N PHE A 161 10.17 -0.52 -11.97
CA PHE A 161 9.45 0.07 -10.84
C PHE A 161 8.92 1.48 -11.15
N GLU A 162 9.53 2.19 -12.09
CA GLU A 162 9.04 3.49 -12.55
C GLU A 162 7.71 3.34 -13.32
N VAL A 163 7.61 2.35 -14.22
CA VAL A 163 6.47 2.19 -15.13
C VAL A 163 5.32 1.33 -14.58
N CYS A 164 5.55 0.52 -13.54
CA CYS A 164 4.54 -0.42 -13.00
C CYS A 164 3.33 0.25 -12.30
N GLY A 165 3.29 1.58 -12.22
CA GLY A 165 2.17 2.32 -11.66
C GLY A 165 2.12 2.30 -10.13
N SER A 166 0.95 2.59 -9.57
CA SER A 166 0.68 2.62 -8.14
C SER A 166 -0.62 1.88 -7.80
N ALA A 167 -0.60 1.17 -6.67
CA ALA A 167 -1.77 0.46 -6.15
C ALA A 167 -2.71 1.36 -5.33
N LEU A 168 -2.34 2.62 -5.07
CA LEU A 168 -3.08 3.50 -4.15
C LEU A 168 -4.48 3.87 -4.63
N SER A 169 -4.78 3.66 -5.92
CA SER A 169 -6.15 3.82 -6.44
C SER A 169 -7.19 3.02 -5.65
N SER A 170 -6.86 1.81 -5.18
CA SER A 170 -7.79 1.01 -4.37
C SER A 170 -8.13 1.66 -3.03
N ILE A 171 -7.21 2.43 -2.44
CA ILE A 171 -7.42 3.11 -1.17
C ILE A 171 -8.44 4.22 -1.32
N TYR A 172 -8.25 5.10 -2.30
CA TYR A 172 -9.17 6.20 -2.53
C TYR A 172 -10.56 5.69 -2.88
N ASN A 173 -10.66 4.60 -3.65
CA ASN A 173 -11.94 3.95 -3.91
C ASN A 173 -12.60 3.50 -2.60
N GLU A 174 -11.88 2.83 -1.70
CA GLU A 174 -12.43 2.43 -0.40
C GLU A 174 -12.87 3.64 0.43
N MET A 175 -12.05 4.69 0.51
CA MET A 175 -12.37 5.93 1.23
C MET A 175 -13.60 6.65 0.66
N ALA A 176 -13.80 6.56 -0.67
CA ALA A 176 -14.97 7.10 -1.35
C ALA A 176 -16.21 6.19 -1.30
N GLY A 177 -16.13 5.03 -0.64
CA GLY A 177 -17.22 4.04 -0.59
C GLY A 177 -17.45 3.30 -1.92
N LEU A 178 -16.48 3.33 -2.82
CA LEU A 178 -16.49 2.63 -4.11
C LEU A 178 -15.87 1.23 -3.98
N SER A 179 -16.04 0.41 -5.03
CA SER A 179 -15.40 -0.91 -5.09
C SER A 179 -13.87 -0.76 -5.14
N PHE A 180 -13.18 -1.36 -4.18
CA PHE A 180 -11.72 -1.37 -4.09
C PHE A 180 -11.12 -2.74 -4.44
N ARG A 181 -11.95 -3.78 -4.57
CA ARG A 181 -11.53 -5.17 -4.84
C ARG A 181 -11.40 -5.37 -6.34
N ASN A 182 -10.39 -4.76 -6.93
CA ASN A 182 -10.11 -4.87 -8.36
C ASN A 182 -9.23 -6.07 -8.72
N GLY A 183 -8.74 -6.84 -7.74
CA GLY A 183 -7.86 -7.98 -7.96
C GLY A 183 -6.42 -7.61 -8.28
N HIS A 184 -6.02 -6.35 -8.08
CA HIS A 184 -4.65 -5.89 -8.32
C HIS A 184 -3.65 -6.60 -7.39
N TYR A 185 -2.47 -6.94 -7.91
CA TYR A 185 -1.33 -7.38 -7.13
C TYR A 185 -0.02 -7.05 -7.85
N TYR A 186 1.07 -6.92 -7.09
CA TYR A 186 2.42 -6.90 -7.65
C TYR A 186 3.00 -8.31 -7.68
N HIS A 187 3.69 -8.67 -8.76
CA HIS A 187 4.40 -9.93 -8.93
C HIS A 187 5.86 -9.63 -9.27
N TYR A 188 6.80 -10.03 -8.41
CA TYR A 188 8.23 -9.90 -8.67
C TYR A 188 8.87 -11.26 -8.93
N ILE A 189 9.45 -11.42 -10.12
CA ILE A 189 10.13 -12.62 -10.59
C ILE A 189 11.61 -12.28 -10.83
N PRO A 190 12.56 -12.83 -10.05
CA PRO A 190 13.99 -12.59 -10.26
C PRO A 190 14.44 -12.94 -11.69
N ALA A 191 15.37 -12.16 -12.26
CA ALA A 191 15.82 -12.36 -13.65
C ALA A 191 16.43 -13.76 -13.89
N ASN A 192 17.09 -14.32 -12.89
CA ASN A 192 17.75 -15.63 -12.98
C ASN A 192 16.82 -16.80 -12.62
N LEU A 193 15.55 -16.54 -12.32
CA LEU A 193 14.59 -17.60 -11.99
C LEU A 193 14.07 -18.26 -13.26
N ASP A 194 14.23 -19.58 -13.36
CA ASP A 194 13.60 -20.39 -14.40
C ASP A 194 12.09 -20.46 -14.16
N ARG A 195 11.33 -19.64 -14.89
CA ARG A 195 9.86 -19.50 -14.74
C ARG A 195 9.09 -20.80 -14.99
N THR A 196 9.71 -21.81 -15.59
CA THR A 196 9.06 -23.10 -15.88
C THR A 196 9.18 -24.11 -14.73
N LYS A 197 10.09 -23.86 -13.78
CA LYS A 197 10.35 -24.76 -12.65
C LYS A 197 9.62 -24.27 -11.40
N PRO A 198 8.97 -25.17 -10.63
CA PRO A 198 8.35 -24.80 -9.36
C PRO A 198 9.33 -24.05 -8.47
N SER A 199 8.93 -22.85 -8.05
CA SER A 199 9.75 -21.95 -7.25
C SER A 199 9.10 -21.66 -5.90
N ARG A 200 9.96 -21.41 -4.91
CA ARG A 200 9.53 -20.87 -3.61
C ARG A 200 8.87 -19.51 -3.81
N THR A 201 7.84 -19.23 -3.03
CA THR A 201 7.06 -17.99 -3.14
C THR A 201 6.90 -17.32 -1.79
N LEU A 202 7.06 -15.99 -1.73
CA LEU A 202 6.63 -15.16 -0.60
C LEU A 202 5.38 -14.38 -0.99
N VAL A 203 4.28 -14.66 -0.30
CA VAL A 203 3.05 -13.85 -0.39
C VAL A 203 3.09 -12.80 0.70
N PHE A 204 3.04 -11.52 0.33
CA PHE A 204 3.12 -10.39 1.26
C PHE A 204 1.79 -9.64 1.33
N LEU A 205 1.24 -9.52 2.54
CA LEU A 205 0.02 -8.78 2.85
C LEU A 205 0.41 -7.45 3.50
N HIS A 206 0.11 -6.36 2.81
CA HIS A 206 0.45 -5.01 3.26
C HIS A 206 -0.33 -4.56 4.50
N GLY A 207 0.22 -3.59 5.22
CA GLY A 207 -0.41 -2.97 6.39
C GLY A 207 -1.49 -1.94 6.04
N SER A 208 -1.87 -1.14 7.03
CA SER A 208 -2.78 -0.02 6.81
C SER A 208 -2.16 1.00 5.85
N GLY A 209 -2.98 1.62 5.01
CA GLY A 209 -2.51 2.63 4.07
C GLY A 209 -2.05 2.08 2.72
N GLY A 210 -2.09 0.76 2.50
CA GLY A 210 -2.06 0.16 1.16
C GLY A 210 -0.76 -0.53 0.74
N ASN A 211 -0.78 -1.06 -0.48
CA ASN A 211 0.31 -1.85 -1.06
C ASN A 211 1.36 -0.96 -1.75
N PHE A 212 2.28 -0.38 -0.98
CA PHE A 212 3.34 0.48 -1.52
C PHE A 212 4.37 -0.31 -2.34
N LYS A 213 4.87 0.27 -3.43
CA LYS A 213 5.98 -0.33 -4.19
C LYS A 213 7.24 -0.51 -3.36
N ALA A 214 7.47 0.37 -2.38
CA ALA A 214 8.60 0.26 -1.46
C ALA A 214 8.66 -1.09 -0.75
N TYR A 215 7.52 -1.70 -0.40
CA TYR A 215 7.51 -3.03 0.20
C TYR A 215 8.04 -4.08 -0.77
N VAL A 216 7.54 -4.08 -2.00
CA VAL A 216 7.97 -5.03 -3.05
C VAL A 216 9.43 -4.79 -3.43
N TRP A 217 9.87 -3.53 -3.47
CA TRP A 217 11.28 -3.18 -3.68
C TRP A 217 12.19 -3.80 -2.63
N LEU A 218 11.88 -3.63 -1.34
CA LEU A 218 12.67 -4.21 -0.26
C LEU A 218 12.64 -5.75 -0.32
N LEU A 219 11.46 -6.35 -0.50
CA LEU A 219 11.31 -7.81 -0.58
C LEU A 219 11.96 -8.42 -1.83
N SER A 220 12.09 -7.66 -2.92
CA SER A 220 12.78 -8.11 -4.14
C SER A 220 14.26 -8.46 -3.87
N LYS A 221 14.87 -7.84 -2.85
CA LYS A 221 16.24 -8.16 -2.43
C LYS A 221 16.35 -9.58 -1.85
N ILE A 222 15.29 -10.10 -1.22
CA ILE A 222 15.19 -11.51 -0.80
C ILE A 222 15.04 -12.40 -2.03
N ALA A 223 14.11 -12.04 -2.91
CA ALA A 223 13.81 -12.77 -4.14
C ALA A 223 15.05 -13.01 -4.99
N ASP A 224 15.83 -11.95 -5.24
CA ASP A 224 17.08 -12.03 -6.00
C ASP A 224 18.15 -12.89 -5.30
N ARG A 225 18.18 -12.90 -3.97
CA ARG A 225 19.20 -13.63 -3.19
C ARG A 225 18.94 -15.13 -3.12
N ILE A 226 17.68 -15.56 -2.96
CA ILE A 226 17.33 -16.97 -2.71
C ILE A 226 16.55 -17.63 -3.84
N GLY A 227 16.28 -16.90 -4.94
CA GLY A 227 15.55 -17.43 -6.08
C GLY A 227 14.11 -17.79 -5.73
N CYS A 228 13.37 -16.84 -5.16
CA CYS A 228 11.92 -16.98 -4.91
C CYS A 228 11.14 -15.88 -5.64
N THR A 229 9.85 -16.09 -5.89
CA THR A 229 8.95 -15.04 -6.40
C THR A 229 8.24 -14.32 -5.25
N ILE A 230 7.91 -13.04 -5.44
CA ILE A 230 7.09 -12.25 -4.50
C ILE A 230 5.72 -11.98 -5.10
N ILE A 231 4.67 -12.24 -4.34
CA ILE A 231 3.30 -11.90 -4.70
C ILE A 231 2.76 -10.97 -3.62
N ALA A 232 2.40 -9.74 -3.98
CA ALA A 232 1.85 -8.76 -3.04
C ALA A 232 0.45 -8.33 -3.50
N PRO A 233 -0.62 -8.99 -3.03
CA PRO A 233 -2.00 -8.61 -3.34
C PRO A 233 -2.37 -7.26 -2.74
N SER A 234 -3.12 -6.45 -3.49
CA SER A 234 -3.68 -5.19 -3.00
C SER A 234 -5.09 -5.39 -2.46
N PHE A 235 -5.36 -4.82 -1.28
CA PHE A 235 -6.67 -4.92 -0.65
C PHE A 235 -7.08 -3.62 0.04
N GLY A 236 -7.32 -2.59 -0.78
CA GLY A 236 -7.79 -1.28 -0.30
C GLY A 236 -6.84 -0.65 0.73
N LEU A 237 -7.40 -0.22 1.86
CA LEU A 237 -6.71 0.31 3.03
C LEU A 237 -5.95 -0.77 3.84
N GLY A 238 -6.04 -2.05 3.47
CA GLY A 238 -5.44 -3.15 4.24
C GLY A 238 -6.34 -3.64 5.37
N ASN A 239 -7.66 -3.41 5.27
CA ASN A 239 -8.65 -3.95 6.21
C ASN A 239 -8.94 -5.42 5.89
N TRP A 240 -7.95 -6.29 6.07
CA TRP A 240 -7.99 -7.70 5.67
C TRP A 240 -9.07 -8.54 6.38
N GLU A 241 -9.74 -8.01 7.40
CA GLU A 241 -10.92 -8.66 8.00
C GLU A 241 -12.20 -8.52 7.16
N LYS A 242 -12.21 -7.66 6.13
CA LYS A 242 -13.36 -7.52 5.23
C LYS A 242 -13.48 -8.76 4.33
N ALA A 243 -14.72 -9.09 3.97
CA ALA A 243 -15.02 -10.15 3.01
C ALA A 243 -14.20 -9.99 1.71
N GLY A 244 -13.87 -11.08 1.01
CA GLY A 244 -13.08 -11.01 -0.22
C GLY A 244 -11.56 -11.02 -0.02
N ALA A 245 -11.06 -10.94 1.22
CA ALA A 245 -9.62 -10.93 1.50
C ALA A 245 -8.95 -12.26 1.12
N TYR A 246 -9.55 -13.38 1.48
CA TYR A 246 -9.02 -14.71 1.15
C TYR A 246 -9.03 -14.96 -0.37
N GLU A 247 -10.09 -14.54 -1.03
CA GLU A 247 -10.25 -14.61 -2.48
C GLU A 247 -9.21 -13.73 -3.18
N ALA A 248 -8.92 -12.53 -2.68
CA ALA A 248 -7.87 -11.67 -3.22
C ALA A 248 -6.48 -12.32 -3.11
N ILE A 249 -6.18 -12.98 -1.98
CA ILE A 249 -4.90 -13.67 -1.76
C ILE A 249 -4.77 -14.86 -2.72
N THR A 250 -5.75 -15.75 -2.73
CA THR A 250 -5.71 -16.99 -3.50
C THR A 250 -5.81 -16.75 -5.00
N ALA A 251 -6.60 -15.78 -5.46
CA ALA A 251 -6.68 -15.41 -6.87
C ALA A 251 -5.37 -14.80 -7.38
N ALA A 252 -4.66 -14.01 -6.56
CA ALA A 252 -3.34 -13.50 -6.91
C ALA A 252 -2.30 -14.63 -7.03
N ILE A 253 -2.29 -15.60 -6.11
CA ILE A 253 -1.42 -16.80 -6.19
C ILE A 253 -1.72 -17.58 -7.48
N GLN A 254 -2.99 -17.82 -7.78
CA GLN A 254 -3.41 -18.56 -8.95
C GLN A 254 -3.04 -17.85 -10.27
N ASP A 255 -3.22 -16.53 -10.35
CA ASP A 255 -2.84 -15.73 -11.52
C ASP A 255 -1.30 -15.68 -11.68
N ALA A 256 -0.57 -15.45 -10.59
CA ALA A 256 0.89 -15.45 -10.60
C ALA A 256 1.48 -16.78 -11.10
N GLY A 257 0.86 -17.90 -10.73
CA GLY A 257 1.24 -19.25 -11.18
C GLY A 257 1.19 -19.46 -12.70
N ARG A 258 0.48 -18.59 -13.45
CA ARG A 258 0.47 -18.61 -14.92
C ARG A 258 1.72 -17.97 -15.54
N HIS A 259 2.45 -17.17 -14.76
CA HIS A 259 3.61 -16.39 -15.23
C HIS A 259 4.95 -16.91 -14.71
N ALA A 260 4.94 -17.59 -13.56
CA ALA A 260 6.05 -18.37 -13.05
C ALA A 260 5.51 -19.59 -12.30
N ALA A 261 6.10 -20.76 -12.50
CA ALA A 261 5.70 -21.96 -11.79
C ALA A 261 5.95 -21.80 -10.28
N ILE A 262 4.89 -21.97 -9.51
CA ILE A 262 4.89 -21.87 -8.04
C ILE A 262 4.85 -23.29 -7.48
N ASP A 263 5.75 -23.57 -6.54
CA ASP A 263 5.66 -24.77 -5.72
C ASP A 263 4.60 -24.55 -4.62
N PRO A 264 3.45 -25.26 -4.65
CA PRO A 264 2.37 -25.06 -3.69
C PRO A 264 2.76 -25.41 -2.26
N ASP A 265 3.81 -26.22 -2.06
CA ASP A 265 4.31 -26.63 -0.74
C ASP A 265 5.41 -25.70 -0.21
N GLN A 266 5.83 -24.69 -0.99
CA GLN A 266 6.86 -23.71 -0.65
C GLN A 266 6.34 -22.25 -0.73
N ILE A 267 5.07 -22.05 -0.39
CA ILE A 267 4.48 -20.70 -0.29
C ILE A 267 4.55 -20.21 1.16
N HIS A 268 5.29 -19.14 1.42
CA HIS A 268 5.38 -18.47 2.71
C HIS A 268 4.41 -17.30 2.75
N LEU A 269 3.66 -17.13 3.85
CA LEU A 269 2.71 -16.03 4.00
C LEU A 269 3.23 -15.02 5.02
N MET A 270 3.40 -13.78 4.60
CA MET A 270 3.89 -12.68 5.43
C MET A 270 2.85 -11.58 5.53
N GLY A 271 2.62 -11.07 6.74
CA GLY A 271 1.73 -9.94 7.00
C GLY A 271 2.42 -8.83 7.78
N LEU A 272 2.38 -7.61 7.26
CA LEU A 272 2.83 -6.40 7.95
C LEU A 272 1.66 -5.71 8.64
N SER A 273 1.75 -5.36 9.93
CA SER A 273 0.69 -4.59 10.62
C SER A 273 -0.69 -5.24 10.45
N ASN A 274 -1.69 -4.53 9.93
CA ASN A 274 -3.01 -5.11 9.59
C ASN A 274 -2.95 -6.33 8.65
N GLY A 275 -1.88 -6.50 7.86
CA GLY A 275 -1.62 -7.71 7.08
C GLY A 275 -1.56 -8.98 7.95
N GLY A 276 -1.16 -8.87 9.22
CA GLY A 276 -1.23 -9.97 10.19
C GLY A 276 -2.64 -10.53 10.37
N LYS A 277 -3.68 -9.68 10.31
CA LYS A 277 -5.07 -10.14 10.34
C LYS A 277 -5.42 -10.96 9.10
N GLY A 278 -4.85 -10.57 7.96
CA GLY A 278 -4.95 -11.34 6.71
C GLY A 278 -4.29 -12.71 6.81
N VAL A 279 -3.14 -12.79 7.50
CA VAL A 279 -2.48 -14.07 7.81
C VAL A 279 -3.39 -14.96 8.67
N CYS A 280 -3.89 -14.43 9.79
CA CYS A 280 -4.82 -15.17 10.66
C CYS A 280 -6.06 -15.64 9.90
N LEU A 281 -6.69 -14.74 9.12
CA LEU A 281 -7.88 -15.05 8.35
C LEU A 281 -7.63 -16.13 7.31
N ALA A 282 -6.58 -15.99 6.50
CA ALA A 282 -6.27 -16.93 5.43
C ALA A 282 -6.01 -18.34 5.98
N GLU A 283 -5.34 -18.43 7.12
CA GLU A 283 -5.03 -19.71 7.76
C GLU A 283 -6.20 -20.29 8.56
N SER A 284 -7.19 -19.48 8.94
CA SER A 284 -8.43 -19.96 9.58
C SER A 284 -9.41 -20.60 8.59
N LEU A 285 -9.26 -20.37 7.28
CA LEU A 285 -10.16 -20.85 6.24
C LEU A 285 -9.62 -22.10 5.53
N PRO A 286 -10.50 -23.03 5.10
CA PRO A 286 -10.09 -24.20 4.32
C PRO A 286 -9.58 -23.76 2.94
N GLY A 287 -8.46 -24.33 2.49
CA GLY A 287 -7.91 -24.13 1.15
C GLY A 287 -6.39 -24.10 1.13
N GLN A 288 -5.79 -23.05 0.54
CA GLN A 288 -4.33 -22.88 0.45
C GLN A 288 -3.66 -23.10 1.81
N ARG A 289 -2.72 -24.05 1.85
CA ARG A 289 -1.85 -24.26 3.02
C ARG A 289 -0.53 -23.54 2.74
N PHE A 290 -0.09 -22.72 3.68
CA PHE A 290 1.20 -22.04 3.56
C PHE A 290 2.26 -22.82 4.33
N ARG A 291 3.49 -22.82 3.81
CA ARG A 291 4.65 -23.53 4.37
C ARG A 291 5.04 -22.98 5.74
N SER A 292 5.05 -21.65 5.88
CA SER A 292 5.34 -20.96 7.12
C SER A 292 4.66 -19.60 7.16
N LEU A 293 4.46 -19.08 8.36
CA LEU A 293 3.90 -17.75 8.59
C LEU A 293 4.98 -16.76 9.02
N ILE A 294 4.84 -15.49 8.63
CA ILE A 294 5.70 -14.40 9.06
C ILE A 294 4.81 -13.23 9.48
N PHE A 295 4.89 -12.82 10.74
CA PHE A 295 4.23 -11.63 11.25
C PHE A 295 5.29 -10.54 11.47
N LEU A 296 5.13 -9.40 10.80
CA LEU A 296 6.00 -8.24 10.94
C LEU A 296 5.20 -7.08 11.54
N SER A 297 5.47 -6.72 12.80
CA SER A 297 4.64 -5.82 13.60
C SER A 297 3.14 -6.13 13.47
N GLY A 298 2.80 -7.42 13.45
CA GLY A 298 1.50 -7.91 13.00
C GLY A 298 0.37 -7.61 14.00
N VAL A 299 -0.75 -7.09 13.49
CA VAL A 299 -2.01 -7.03 14.23
C VAL A 299 -2.73 -8.36 14.06
N PHE A 300 -3.13 -8.98 15.15
CA PHE A 300 -3.84 -10.27 15.11
C PHE A 300 -5.35 -10.09 14.97
N HIS A 301 -6.02 -11.08 14.40
CA HIS A 301 -7.45 -11.00 14.13
C HIS A 301 -8.27 -11.25 15.41
N HIS A 302 -9.03 -10.25 15.86
CA HIS A 302 -9.80 -10.27 17.13
C HIS A 302 -10.85 -11.38 17.29
N ARG A 303 -11.23 -12.09 16.21
CA ARG A 303 -12.17 -13.22 16.25
C ARG A 303 -11.51 -14.58 16.03
N ILE A 304 -10.19 -14.63 15.91
CA ILE A 304 -9.44 -15.85 15.68
C ILE A 304 -8.45 -15.96 16.83
N GLU A 305 -8.80 -16.78 17.81
CA GLU A 305 -7.94 -17.00 18.97
C GLU A 305 -6.65 -17.73 18.55
N PRO A 306 -5.50 -17.36 19.13
CA PRO A 306 -4.21 -17.98 18.79
C PRO A 306 -4.20 -19.50 19.02
N GLU A 307 -4.90 -20.01 20.02
CA GLU A 307 -5.00 -21.45 20.28
C GLU A 307 -5.83 -22.18 19.23
N GLU A 308 -6.91 -21.56 18.74
CA GLU A 308 -7.73 -22.12 17.67
C GLU A 308 -6.96 -22.18 16.35
N LEU A 309 -6.23 -21.11 16.05
CA LEU A 309 -5.33 -21.04 14.90
C LEU A 309 -4.24 -22.12 15.03
N ALA A 310 -3.54 -22.18 16.17
CA ALA A 310 -2.49 -23.15 16.42
C ALA A 310 -2.98 -24.60 16.33
N LYS A 311 -4.14 -24.92 16.91
CA LYS A 311 -4.74 -26.26 16.82
C LYS A 311 -4.99 -26.69 15.38
N ARG A 312 -5.41 -25.76 14.52
CA ARG A 312 -5.63 -26.00 13.10
C ARG A 312 -4.32 -26.20 12.33
N LEU A 313 -3.29 -25.44 12.70
CA LEU A 313 -2.00 -25.42 12.00
C LEU A 313 -1.04 -26.52 12.48
N GLY A 314 -1.25 -27.05 13.68
CA GLY A 314 -0.34 -28.00 14.33
C GLY A 314 1.03 -27.37 14.52
N ALA A 315 2.09 -28.16 14.29
CA ALA A 315 3.48 -27.72 14.43
C ALA A 315 3.97 -26.81 13.28
N ARG A 316 3.08 -26.07 12.61
CA ARG A 316 3.47 -25.20 11.51
C ARG A 316 4.41 -24.08 11.99
N PRO A 317 5.51 -23.81 11.28
CA PRO A 317 6.46 -22.76 11.65
C PRO A 317 5.89 -21.35 11.50
N ALA A 318 6.12 -20.48 12.48
CA ALA A 318 5.82 -19.06 12.43
C ALA A 318 7.01 -18.21 12.92
N LEU A 319 7.35 -17.17 12.16
CA LEU A 319 8.29 -16.13 12.55
C LEU A 319 7.51 -14.88 13.00
N VAL A 320 7.87 -14.30 14.13
CA VAL A 320 7.28 -13.07 14.66
C VAL A 320 8.39 -12.04 14.86
N LEU A 321 8.33 -10.95 14.10
CA LEU A 321 9.27 -9.83 14.12
C LEU A 321 8.51 -8.57 14.55
N SER A 322 8.98 -7.85 15.58
CA SER A 322 8.29 -6.61 15.99
C SER A 322 9.23 -5.64 16.71
N GLY A 323 8.90 -4.35 16.62
CA GLY A 323 9.60 -3.27 17.31
C GLY A 323 9.38 -3.38 18.82
N GLY A 324 10.44 -3.22 19.59
CA GLY A 324 10.39 -3.27 21.05
C GLY A 324 9.73 -2.04 21.68
N SER A 325 9.66 -0.94 20.93
CA SER A 325 9.05 0.34 21.28
C SER A 325 7.89 0.70 20.35
N ASP A 326 7.28 -0.30 19.71
CA ASP A 326 6.09 -0.14 18.87
C ASP A 326 4.90 0.37 19.71
N ASP A 327 4.46 1.59 19.42
CA ASP A 327 3.38 2.30 20.12
C ASP A 327 1.98 2.04 19.50
N ARG A 328 1.93 1.40 18.34
CA ARG A 328 0.69 1.04 17.63
C ARG A 328 0.29 -0.41 17.88
N VAL A 329 1.27 -1.30 17.88
CA VAL A 329 1.12 -2.73 18.13
C VAL A 329 2.15 -3.12 19.20
N PRO A 330 1.82 -2.91 20.49
CA PRO A 330 2.78 -3.11 21.57
C PRO A 330 3.40 -4.50 21.57
N TRP A 331 4.71 -4.57 21.81
CA TRP A 331 5.45 -5.84 21.91
C TRP A 331 4.76 -6.85 22.81
N THR A 332 4.21 -6.41 23.95
CA THR A 332 3.49 -7.28 24.89
C THR A 332 2.30 -7.99 24.25
N SER A 333 1.55 -7.32 23.37
CA SER A 333 0.44 -7.93 22.63
C SER A 333 0.93 -8.93 21.59
N VAL A 334 2.07 -8.65 20.95
CA VAL A 334 2.67 -9.53 19.94
C VAL A 334 3.27 -10.77 20.56
N ASP A 335 3.98 -10.60 21.67
CA ASP A 335 4.60 -11.65 22.44
C ASP A 335 3.56 -12.58 23.07
N ASP A 336 2.49 -12.02 23.66
CA ASP A 336 1.38 -12.81 24.23
C ASP A 336 0.75 -13.74 23.18
N TYR A 337 0.39 -13.20 22.01
CA TYR A 337 -0.20 -14.00 20.93
C TYR A 337 0.75 -15.12 20.48
N ALA A 338 2.04 -14.80 20.35
CA ALA A 338 3.06 -15.74 19.94
C ALA A 338 3.31 -16.85 20.99
N VAL A 339 3.33 -16.52 22.28
CA VAL A 339 3.39 -17.51 23.38
C VAL A 339 2.17 -18.42 23.38
N ARG A 340 0.98 -17.88 23.16
CA ARG A 340 -0.27 -18.68 23.10
C ARG A 340 -0.28 -19.64 21.91
N MET A 341 0.20 -19.19 20.74
CA MET A 341 0.38 -20.09 19.58
C MET A 341 1.39 -21.21 19.87
N GLU A 342 2.52 -20.88 20.48
CA GLU A 342 3.58 -21.83 20.85
C GLU A 342 3.08 -22.87 21.86
N GLY A 343 2.42 -22.41 22.94
CA GLY A 343 1.82 -23.27 23.95
C GLY A 343 0.72 -24.19 23.42
N ALA A 344 0.07 -23.80 22.32
CA ALA A 344 -0.93 -24.60 21.62
C ALA A 344 -0.34 -25.49 20.49
N GLY A 345 0.99 -25.56 20.36
CA GLY A 345 1.70 -26.56 19.56
C GLY A 345 2.32 -26.07 18.26
N MET A 346 2.29 -24.76 17.94
CA MET A 346 3.03 -24.22 16.80
C MET A 346 4.53 -24.07 17.10
N GLN A 347 5.35 -24.11 16.05
CA GLN A 347 6.77 -23.80 16.17
C GLN A 347 6.98 -22.30 15.96
N VAL A 348 7.17 -21.54 17.04
CA VAL A 348 7.24 -20.08 16.98
C VAL A 348 8.66 -19.59 17.23
N THR A 349 9.19 -18.79 16.31
CA THR A 349 10.44 -18.02 16.49
C THR A 349 10.10 -16.55 16.62
N LYS A 350 10.56 -15.90 17.69
CA LYS A 350 10.28 -14.48 17.96
C LYS A 350 11.58 -13.67 17.91
N HIS A 351 11.51 -12.46 17.37
CA HIS A 351 12.59 -11.50 17.47
C HIS A 351 12.05 -10.10 17.74
N ARG A 352 12.46 -9.54 18.89
CA ARG A 352 12.18 -8.17 19.30
C ARG A 352 13.33 -7.28 18.85
N PHE A 353 13.03 -6.23 18.10
CA PHE A 353 13.99 -5.20 17.74
C PHE A 353 13.99 -4.11 18.80
N GLU A 354 14.92 -4.15 19.74
CA GLU A 354 14.97 -3.19 20.85
C GLU A 354 15.11 -1.74 20.34
N GLY A 355 14.29 -0.84 20.90
CA GLY A 355 14.25 0.57 20.54
C GLY A 355 13.52 0.90 19.22
N GLU A 356 13.20 -0.09 18.39
CA GLU A 356 12.48 0.16 17.13
C GLU A 356 10.98 0.28 17.36
N ASP A 357 10.33 1.12 16.54
CA ASP A 357 8.89 1.37 16.55
C ASP A 357 8.14 0.58 15.47
N HIS A 358 6.91 0.97 15.17
CA HIS A 358 6.08 0.31 14.15
C HIS A 358 6.64 0.36 12.73
N PHE A 359 7.57 1.28 12.45
CA PHE A 359 8.14 1.51 11.13
C PHE A 359 9.46 0.76 10.91
N LEU A 360 9.76 -0.23 11.77
CA LEU A 360 11.01 -1.00 11.74
C LEU A 360 11.34 -1.60 10.37
N PHE A 361 10.34 -1.91 9.53
CA PHE A 361 10.59 -2.45 8.21
C PHE A 361 11.35 -1.48 7.29
N PHE A 362 11.15 -0.18 7.49
CA PHE A 362 11.90 0.86 6.80
C PHE A 362 13.19 1.23 7.55
N HIS A 363 13.15 1.30 8.89
CA HIS A 363 14.32 1.71 9.70
C HIS A 363 15.44 0.67 9.66
N ARG A 364 15.09 -0.62 9.72
CA ARG A 364 15.99 -1.76 9.85
C ARG A 364 15.80 -2.75 8.71
N ALA A 365 15.50 -2.24 7.52
CA ALA A 365 15.21 -3.04 6.34
C ALA A 365 16.20 -4.19 6.15
N ASP A 366 17.52 -3.92 6.15
CA ASP A 366 18.54 -4.94 5.92
C ASP A 366 18.48 -6.09 6.95
N GLU A 367 18.30 -5.76 8.23
CA GLU A 367 18.24 -6.78 9.28
C GLU A 367 16.92 -7.57 9.23
N VAL A 368 15.79 -6.93 8.92
CA VAL A 368 14.52 -7.62 8.70
C VAL A 368 14.61 -8.58 7.52
N LEU A 369 15.12 -8.10 6.39
CA LEU A 369 15.27 -8.90 5.17
C LEU A 369 16.20 -10.09 5.40
N GLU A 370 17.27 -9.92 6.19
CA GLU A 370 18.17 -11.00 6.58
C GLU A 370 17.43 -12.08 7.39
N LYS A 371 16.68 -11.69 8.43
CA LYS A 371 15.91 -12.65 9.24
C LYS A 371 14.85 -13.39 8.42
N VAL A 372 14.13 -12.68 7.55
CA VAL A 372 13.14 -13.29 6.64
C VAL A 372 13.80 -14.22 5.63
N THR A 373 15.02 -13.90 5.17
CA THR A 373 15.79 -14.78 4.29
C THR A 373 16.16 -16.09 5.00
N GLN A 374 16.78 -15.99 6.18
CA GLN A 374 17.29 -17.14 6.95
C GLN A 374 16.16 -18.10 7.36
N TRP A 375 15.17 -17.56 8.09
CA TRP A 375 13.80 -17.56 7.59
C TRP A 375 13.35 -18.68 6.67
N MET A 376 12.97 -18.24 5.48
CA MET A 376 12.50 -19.06 4.38
C MET A 376 13.47 -20.17 3.97
N GLN A 377 14.79 -19.96 4.07
CA GLN A 377 15.80 -20.98 3.73
C GLN A 377 15.81 -22.16 4.70
N SER A 378 15.49 -21.93 5.98
CA SER A 378 15.43 -22.98 7.01
C SER A 378 14.18 -23.87 6.88
N GLN A 379 13.14 -23.41 6.18
CA GLN A 379 11.88 -24.12 6.02
C GLN A 379 11.89 -24.97 4.74
N ARG A 380 12.63 -26.10 4.76
CA ARG A 380 12.73 -27.02 3.61
C ARG A 380 11.58 -28.00 3.51
#